data_AF-A0A1X0NEM8-F1
#
_entry.id   AF-A0A1X0NEM8-F1
#
_cell.length_a   1.000
_cell.length_b   1.000
_cell.length_c   1.000
_cell.angle_alpha   90.00
_cell.angle_beta   90.00
_cell.angle_gamma   90.00
#
_symmetry.space_group_name_H-M   'P 1'
#
loop_
_entity.id
_entity.type
_entity.pdbx_description
1 polymer ?
#
loop_
_entity_poly.entity_id
_entity_poly.type
_entity_poly.pdbx_seq_one_letter_code
_entity_poly.pdbx_strand_id
1 'polypeptide(L)'
;MSMQGVVAMQLLRQSTLQPRLKLPAGRIVSLEEGRRLARLINEEAEHNATALTSAVENKSVGSPVVLEEQVSKRILLLRQKNNKAANVKAAVAYAQRSKVSNKMAETGAEVRDIAVKLLKKDKGNRSALKERHERSKGKKSGKKH
;
A
#
# COMPACT_ATOMS: atom_id res chain seq x y z
N MET A 1 -48.99 -55.99 21.83
CA MET A 1 -48.83 -54.55 22.07
C MET A 1 -48.09 -54.38 23.39
N SER A 2 -46.84 -53.89 23.40
CA SER A 2 -46.09 -53.67 24.65
C SER A 2 -46.62 -52.43 25.37
N MET A 3 -46.58 -52.43 26.71
CA MET A 3 -46.93 -51.27 27.54
C MET A 3 -46.18 -50.00 27.13
N GLN A 4 -44.91 -50.14 26.76
CA GLN A 4 -44.08 -49.05 26.25
C GLN A 4 -44.64 -48.45 24.94
N GLY A 5 -45.15 -49.29 24.02
CA GLY A 5 -45.76 -48.83 22.78
C GLY A 5 -47.06 -48.06 23.02
N VAL A 6 -47.88 -48.50 23.99
CA VAL A 6 -49.12 -47.81 24.36
C VAL A 6 -48.81 -46.43 24.96
N VAL A 7 -47.84 -46.35 25.88
CA VAL A 7 -47.41 -45.08 26.48
C VAL A 7 -46.87 -44.12 25.42
N ALA A 8 -46.05 -44.61 24.48
CA ALA A 8 -45.54 -43.79 23.38
C ALA A 8 -46.66 -43.24 22.49
N MET A 9 -47.66 -44.06 22.14
CA MET A 9 -48.82 -43.60 21.37
C MET A 9 -49.66 -42.58 22.17
N GLN A 10 -49.84 -42.79 23.47
CA GLN A 10 -50.57 -41.87 24.34
C GLN A 10 -49.88 -40.51 24.41
N LEU A 11 -48.54 -40.49 24.56
CA LEU A 11 -47.73 -39.27 24.58
C LEU A 11 -47.76 -38.55 23.22
N LEU A 12 -47.69 -39.28 22.11
CA LEU A 12 -47.81 -38.71 20.77
C LEU A 12 -49.21 -38.11 20.54
N ARG A 13 -50.26 -38.80 21.01
CA ARG A 13 -51.63 -38.29 20.95
C ARG A 13 -51.79 -37.02 21.80
N GLN A 14 -51.20 -37.00 22.99
CA GLN A 14 -51.23 -35.81 23.84
C GLN A 14 -50.47 -34.63 23.23
N SER A 15 -49.30 -34.87 22.63
CA SER A 15 -48.50 -33.80 22.00
C SER A 15 -49.13 -33.24 20.71
N THR A 16 -49.93 -34.04 20.01
CA THR A 16 -50.69 -33.59 18.83
C THR A 16 -51.96 -32.84 19.19
N LEU A 17 -52.58 -33.13 20.35
CA LEU A 17 -53.74 -32.41 20.87
C LEU A 17 -53.39 -31.07 21.54
N GLN A 18 -52.11 -30.77 21.75
CA GLN A 18 -51.69 -29.49 22.29
C GLN A 18 -52.07 -28.34 21.34
N PRO A 19 -52.55 -27.20 21.87
CA PRO A 19 -52.81 -26.01 21.06
C PRO A 19 -51.50 -25.52 20.44
N ARG A 20 -51.52 -25.37 19.11
CA ARG A 20 -50.37 -24.99 18.29
C ARG A 20 -50.67 -23.70 17.55
N LEU A 21 -49.67 -22.84 17.43
CA LEU A 21 -49.72 -21.61 16.65
C LEU A 21 -49.00 -21.81 15.32
N LYS A 22 -49.61 -21.32 14.25
CA LYS A 22 -48.98 -21.26 12.92
C LYS A 22 -48.27 -19.92 12.79
N LEU A 23 -46.95 -19.96 12.70
CA LEU A 23 -46.15 -18.77 12.44
C LEU A 23 -46.28 -18.35 10.97
N PRO A 24 -46.10 -17.06 10.64
CA PRO A 24 -46.15 -16.55 9.27
C PRO A 24 -45.19 -17.28 8.30
N ALA A 25 -44.06 -17.77 8.81
CA ALA A 25 -43.09 -18.57 8.07
C ALA A 25 -43.54 -20.03 7.77
N GLY A 26 -44.82 -20.35 7.99
CA GLY A 26 -45.39 -21.68 7.73
C GLY A 26 -45.06 -22.74 8.80
N ARG A 27 -44.21 -22.42 9.77
CA ARG A 27 -43.87 -23.32 10.89
C ARG A 27 -45.01 -23.37 11.90
N ILE A 28 -45.33 -24.58 12.37
CA ILE A 28 -46.29 -24.79 13.45
C ILE A 28 -45.49 -25.07 14.73
N VAL A 29 -45.72 -24.28 15.77
CA VAL A 29 -45.04 -24.38 17.07
C VAL A 29 -46.06 -24.55 18.19
N SER A 30 -45.67 -25.21 19.28
CA SER A 30 -46.51 -25.24 20.48
C SER A 30 -46.54 -23.85 21.15
N LEU A 31 -47.56 -23.58 21.98
CA LEU A 31 -47.62 -22.33 22.74
C LEU A 31 -46.40 -22.15 23.67
N GLU A 32 -45.92 -23.23 24.27
CA GLU A 32 -44.75 -23.19 25.15
C GLU A 32 -43.47 -22.89 24.39
N GLU A 33 -43.28 -23.52 23.23
CA GLU A 33 -42.18 -23.19 22.32
C GLU A 33 -42.26 -21.73 21.87
N GLY A 34 -43.45 -21.25 21.53
CA GLY A 34 -43.68 -19.84 21.18
C GLY A 34 -43.28 -18.88 22.30
N ARG A 35 -43.64 -19.19 23.55
CA ARG A 35 -43.24 -18.40 24.73
C ARG A 35 -41.72 -18.41 24.94
N ARG A 36 -41.05 -19.55 24.74
CA ARG A 36 -39.59 -19.65 24.84
C ARG A 36 -38.90 -18.83 23.76
N LEU A 37 -39.35 -18.93 22.50
CA LEU A 37 -38.79 -18.14 21.40
C LEU A 37 -38.98 -16.64 21.62
N ALA A 38 -40.15 -16.21 22.11
CA ALA A 38 -40.39 -14.80 22.42
C ALA A 38 -39.45 -14.27 23.52
N ARG A 39 -39.15 -15.07 24.54
CA ARG A 39 -38.18 -14.69 25.59
C ARG A 39 -36.78 -14.52 25.02
N LEU A 40 -36.31 -15.48 24.22
CA LEU A 40 -34.99 -15.42 23.59
C LEU A 40 -34.84 -14.17 22.72
N ILE A 41 -35.87 -13.82 21.93
CA ILE A 41 -35.86 -12.60 21.10
C ILE A 41 -35.77 -11.34 21.96
N ASN A 42 -36.51 -11.29 23.07
CA ASN A 42 -36.47 -10.13 23.96
C ASN A 42 -35.11 -9.99 24.67
N GLU A 43 -34.55 -11.11 25.16
CA GLU A 43 -33.22 -11.14 25.76
C GLU A 43 -32.13 -10.70 24.77
N GLU A 44 -32.20 -11.17 23.52
CA GLU A 44 -31.29 -10.72 22.44
C GLU A 44 -31.47 -9.23 22.13
N ALA A 45 -32.70 -8.71 22.14
CA ALA A 45 -32.96 -7.29 21.91
C ALA A 45 -32.37 -6.43 23.04
N GLU A 46 -32.48 -6.85 24.30
CA GLU A 46 -31.88 -6.17 25.45
C GLU A 46 -30.34 -6.24 25.41
N HIS A 47 -29.77 -7.39 25.06
CA HIS A 47 -28.34 -7.53 24.85
C HIS A 47 -27.81 -6.66 23.70
N ASN A 48 -28.55 -6.56 22.60
CA ASN A 48 -28.17 -5.70 21.48
C ASN A 48 -28.29 -4.21 21.82
N ALA A 49 -29.32 -3.81 22.58
CA ALA A 49 -29.46 -2.44 23.05
C ALA A 49 -28.30 -2.03 23.97
N THR A 50 -27.92 -2.89 24.91
CA THR A 50 -26.78 -2.67 25.83
C THR A 50 -25.42 -2.71 25.12
N ALA A 51 -25.26 -3.55 24.10
CA ALA A 51 -24.07 -3.56 23.25
C ALA A 51 -23.95 -2.26 22.42
N LEU A 52 -25.08 -1.72 21.94
CA LEU A 52 -25.08 -0.45 21.22
C LEU A 52 -24.74 0.74 22.14
N THR A 53 -25.32 0.79 23.33
CA THR A 53 -25.04 1.88 24.29
C THR A 53 -23.59 1.85 24.74
N SER A 54 -23.06 0.67 25.08
CA SER A 54 -21.63 0.53 25.42
C SER A 54 -20.69 0.89 24.26
N ALA A 55 -21.06 0.58 23.01
CA ALA A 55 -20.26 0.99 21.84
C ALA A 55 -20.28 2.51 21.59
N VAL A 56 -21.40 3.18 21.90
CA VAL A 56 -21.52 4.65 21.82
C VAL A 56 -20.77 5.33 22.94
N GLU A 57 -20.86 4.81 24.16
CA GLU A 57 -20.10 5.29 25.32
C GLU A 57 -18.60 5.15 25.09
N ASN A 58 -18.12 4.00 24.58
CA ASN A 58 -16.71 3.80 24.26
C ASN A 58 -16.19 4.70 23.12
N LYS A 59 -17.06 5.15 22.19
CA LYS A 59 -16.70 6.18 21.19
C LYS A 59 -16.66 7.59 21.78
N SER A 60 -17.42 7.84 22.83
CA SER A 60 -17.44 9.13 23.53
C SER A 60 -16.21 9.33 24.43
N VAL A 61 -15.55 8.23 24.84
CA VAL A 61 -14.26 8.24 25.56
C VAL A 61 -13.08 8.16 24.57
N GLY A 62 -13.15 8.90 23.47
CA GLY A 62 -11.98 9.15 22.63
C GLY A 62 -10.98 9.99 23.43
N SER A 63 -9.90 9.38 23.92
CA SER A 63 -8.82 10.08 24.62
C SER A 63 -8.40 11.32 23.83
N PRO A 64 -8.27 12.51 24.47
CA PRO A 64 -7.96 13.77 23.78
C PRO A 64 -6.67 13.70 22.94
N VAL A 65 -5.73 12.83 23.32
CA VAL A 65 -4.48 12.57 22.60
C VAL A 65 -4.73 12.00 21.19
N VAL A 66 -5.76 11.15 21.03
CA VAL A 66 -6.10 10.54 19.73
C VAL A 66 -6.76 11.56 18.80
N LEU A 67 -7.51 12.52 19.36
CA LEU A 67 -8.12 13.61 18.61
C LEU A 67 -7.06 14.59 18.08
N GLU A 68 -6.01 14.88 18.87
CA GLU A 68 -4.89 15.72 18.42
C GLU A 68 -4.14 15.11 17.24
N GLU A 69 -3.87 13.80 17.26
CA GLU A 69 -3.17 13.12 16.16
C GLU A 69 -4.00 13.13 14.87
N GLN A 70 -5.29 12.84 14.96
CA GLN A 70 -6.19 12.83 13.81
C GLN A 70 -6.38 14.23 13.21
N VAL A 71 -6.55 15.25 14.05
CA VAL A 71 -6.66 16.65 13.62
C VAL A 71 -5.35 17.13 12.98
N SER A 72 -4.21 16.80 13.57
CA SER A 72 -2.88 17.15 13.04
C SER A 72 -2.64 16.54 11.66
N LYS A 73 -2.98 15.25 11.50
CA LYS A 73 -2.90 14.55 10.20
C LYS A 73 -3.82 15.19 9.16
N ARG A 74 -5.04 15.59 9.54
CA ARG A 74 -5.99 16.29 8.66
C ARG A 74 -5.46 17.65 8.22
N ILE A 75 -4.90 18.43 9.13
CA ILE A 75 -4.31 19.76 8.85
C ILE A 75 -3.14 19.64 7.88
N LEU A 76 -2.24 18.67 8.09
CA LEU A 76 -1.11 18.43 7.20
C LEU A 76 -1.57 18.05 5.79
N LEU A 77 -2.57 17.17 5.67
CA LEU A 77 -3.13 16.79 4.37
C LEU A 77 -3.81 17.97 3.65
N LEU A 78 -4.52 18.84 4.38
CA LEU A 78 -5.11 20.05 3.81
C LEU A 78 -4.04 21.04 3.33
N ARG A 79 -2.96 21.22 4.10
CA ARG A 79 -1.82 22.04 3.67
C ARG A 79 -1.16 21.49 2.42
N GLN A 80 -0.95 20.16 2.34
CA GLN A 80 -0.42 19.52 1.14
C GLN A 80 -1.34 19.70 -0.07
N LYS A 81 -2.65 19.53 0.12
CA LYS A 81 -3.66 19.75 -0.93
C LYS A 81 -3.62 21.20 -1.44
N ASN A 82 -3.56 22.18 -0.54
CA ASN A 82 -3.53 23.60 -0.90
C ASN A 82 -2.19 23.99 -1.57
N ASN A 83 -1.08 23.38 -1.17
CA ASN A 83 0.24 23.64 -1.75
C ASN A 83 0.49 22.97 -3.10
N LYS A 84 -0.45 22.18 -3.63
CA LYS A 84 -0.31 21.50 -4.93
C LYS A 84 -0.08 22.49 -6.07
N ALA A 85 -0.79 23.63 -6.08
CA ALA A 85 -0.62 24.65 -7.12
C ALA A 85 0.75 25.35 -7.03
N ALA A 86 1.24 25.63 -5.82
CA ALA A 86 2.56 26.22 -5.59
C ALA A 86 3.68 25.27 -6.01
N ASN A 87 3.56 23.97 -5.71
CA ASN A 87 4.51 22.95 -6.13
C ASN A 87 4.56 22.78 -7.65
N VAL A 88 3.42 22.80 -8.33
CA VAL A 88 3.36 22.77 -9.80
C VAL A 88 4.03 24.01 -10.39
N LYS A 89 3.77 25.20 -9.85
CA LYS A 89 4.40 26.45 -10.31
C LYS A 89 5.93 26.42 -10.11
N ALA A 90 6.40 25.93 -8.98
CA ALA A 90 7.83 25.77 -8.70
C ALA A 90 8.48 24.73 -9.62
N ALA A 91 7.84 23.59 -9.87
CA ALA A 91 8.31 22.56 -10.77
C ALA A 91 8.39 23.07 -12.23
N VAL A 92 7.39 23.82 -12.69
CA VAL A 92 7.40 24.45 -14.02
C VAL A 92 8.50 25.50 -14.12
N ALA A 93 8.68 26.36 -13.10
CA ALA A 93 9.74 27.36 -13.08
C ALA A 93 11.13 26.71 -13.11
N TYR A 94 11.33 25.62 -12.37
CA TYR A 94 12.58 24.85 -12.39
C TYR A 94 12.84 24.22 -13.77
N ALA A 95 11.82 23.60 -14.36
CA ALA A 95 11.92 23.00 -15.70
C ALA A 95 12.15 24.05 -16.80
N GLN A 96 11.61 25.27 -16.65
CA GLN A 96 11.90 26.38 -17.54
C GLN A 96 13.34 26.88 -17.37
N ARG A 97 13.82 26.99 -16.13
CA ARG A 97 15.19 27.40 -15.83
C ARG A 97 16.24 26.39 -16.33
N SER A 98 15.95 25.09 -16.24
CA SER A 98 16.83 24.05 -16.78
C SER A 98 16.85 23.99 -18.31
N LYS A 99 15.78 24.44 -19.00
CA LYS A 99 15.77 24.59 -20.46
C LYS A 99 16.59 25.78 -20.97
N VAL A 100 16.84 26.79 -20.12
CA VAL A 100 17.51 28.04 -20.52
C VAL A 100 19.04 27.98 -20.39
N SER A 101 19.63 26.93 -19.81
CA SER A 101 21.09 26.79 -19.73
C SER A 101 21.69 25.90 -20.84
N ASN A 102 21.47 26.26 -22.10
CA ASN A 102 22.39 25.86 -23.19
C ASN A 102 23.45 26.96 -23.39
N LYS A 103 24.19 27.30 -22.33
CA LYS A 103 25.44 28.08 -22.41
C LYS A 103 26.65 27.17 -22.76
N MET A 104 26.44 26.11 -23.53
CA MET A 104 27.52 25.26 -24.07
C MET A 104 27.95 25.68 -25.49
N ALA A 105 27.40 26.78 -26.03
CA ALA A 105 27.77 27.25 -27.37
C ALA A 105 29.12 27.97 -27.42
N GLU A 106 29.55 28.65 -26.34
CA GLU A 106 30.79 29.44 -26.33
C GLU A 106 32.06 28.60 -26.08
N THR A 107 31.98 27.51 -25.32
CA THR A 107 33.17 26.69 -24.98
C THR A 107 33.53 25.66 -26.05
N GLY A 108 32.65 25.42 -27.04
CA GLY A 108 32.87 24.41 -28.09
C GLY A 108 34.00 24.76 -29.06
N ALA A 109 34.27 26.04 -29.30
CA ALA A 109 35.36 26.48 -30.16
C ALA A 109 36.72 26.37 -29.45
N GLU A 110 36.79 26.82 -28.18
CA GLU A 110 38.02 26.75 -27.38
C GLU A 110 38.45 25.31 -27.10
N VAL A 111 37.50 24.40 -26.82
CA VAL A 111 37.80 22.98 -26.60
C VAL A 111 38.28 22.31 -27.90
N ARG A 112 37.74 22.67 -29.07
CA ARG A 112 38.26 22.18 -30.36
C ARG A 112 39.68 22.67 -30.62
N ASP A 113 39.97 23.94 -30.34
CA ASP A 113 41.31 24.50 -30.56
C ASP A 113 42.36 23.91 -29.61
N ILE A 114 41.98 23.64 -28.36
CA ILE A 114 42.84 22.92 -27.39
C ILE A 114 43.09 21.48 -27.86
N ALA A 115 42.06 20.77 -28.32
CA ALA A 115 42.19 19.40 -28.84
C ALA A 115 43.10 19.35 -30.08
N VAL A 116 42.98 20.31 -31.01
CA VAL A 116 43.85 20.41 -32.18
C VAL A 116 45.31 20.73 -31.79
N LYS A 117 45.53 21.60 -30.79
CA LYS A 117 46.88 21.90 -30.28
C LYS A 117 47.54 20.68 -29.62
N LEU A 118 46.79 19.89 -28.85
CA LEU A 118 47.30 18.66 -28.24
C LEU A 118 47.63 17.60 -29.31
N LEU A 119 46.76 17.40 -30.30
CA LEU A 119 47.01 16.46 -31.41
C LEU A 119 48.21 16.82 -32.28
N LYS A 120 48.53 18.12 -32.44
CA LYS A 120 49.69 18.56 -33.21
C LYS A 120 51.02 18.44 -32.47
N LYS A 121 51.02 18.40 -31.13
CA LYS A 121 52.23 18.42 -30.29
C LYS A 121 53.08 17.13 -30.39
N ASP A 122 52.50 16.01 -30.83
CA ASP A 122 53.19 14.71 -30.88
C ASP A 122 53.75 14.28 -32.25
N LYS A 123 53.83 15.19 -33.24
CA LYS A 123 54.46 14.85 -34.54
C LYS A 123 55.98 14.65 -34.45
N GLY A 124 56.65 15.19 -33.43
CA GLY A 124 58.10 15.01 -33.21
C GLY A 124 58.49 13.77 -32.39
N ASN A 125 57.56 13.18 -31.63
CA ASN A 125 57.84 12.03 -30.76
C ASN A 125 57.77 10.67 -31.49
N ARG A 126 57.18 10.62 -32.69
CA ARG A 126 57.07 9.39 -33.51
C ARG A 126 58.40 8.97 -34.14
N SER A 127 59.31 9.89 -34.47
CA SER A 127 60.63 9.55 -35.04
C SER A 127 61.55 8.93 -33.98
N ALA A 128 61.57 9.49 -32.77
CA ALA A 128 62.36 8.99 -31.64
C ALA A 128 61.92 7.57 -31.19
N LEU A 129 60.61 7.27 -31.27
CA LEU A 129 60.08 5.94 -30.95
C LEU A 129 60.45 4.89 -32.01
N LYS A 130 60.49 5.29 -33.29
CA LYS A 130 60.89 4.42 -34.41
C LYS A 130 62.38 4.05 -34.33
N GLU A 131 63.23 5.02 -34.02
CA GLU A 131 64.68 4.81 -33.89
C GLU A 131 65.05 3.94 -32.66
N ARG A 132 64.28 4.01 -31.57
CA ARG A 132 64.41 3.09 -30.42
C ARG A 132 64.01 1.65 -30.77
N HIS A 133 62.97 1.47 -31.57
CA HIS A 133 62.50 0.15 -31.98
C HIS A 133 63.46 -0.53 -32.98
N GLU A 134 64.12 0.22 -33.85
CA GLU A 134 65.15 -0.33 -34.74
C GLU A 134 66.40 -0.75 -33.96
N ARG A 135 66.83 0.02 -32.97
CA ARG A 135 67.95 -0.36 -32.07
C ARG A 135 67.68 -1.63 -31.25
N SER A 136 66.42 -1.93 -30.90
CA SER A 136 66.09 -3.14 -30.11
C SER A 136 66.07 -4.43 -30.93
N LYS A 137 65.95 -4.34 -32.26
CA LYS A 137 65.99 -5.52 -33.15
C LYS A 137 67.39 -6.02 -33.49
N GLY A 138 68.43 -5.21 -33.28
CA GLY A 138 69.82 -5.54 -33.62
C GLY A 138 70.60 -6.39 -32.60
N LYS A 139 70.04 -6.71 -31.41
CA LYS A 139 70.77 -7.41 -30.32
C LYS A 139 70.32 -8.85 -30.04
N LYS A 140 69.63 -9.52 -30.97
CA LYS A 140 69.25 -10.95 -30.86
C LYS A 140 69.90 -11.88 -31.90
N SER A 141 71.06 -11.51 -32.44
CA SER A 141 71.95 -12.45 -33.14
C SER A 141 73.16 -12.76 -32.26
N GLY A 142 73.03 -13.76 -31.39
CA GLY A 142 74.11 -14.12 -30.47
C GLY A 142 73.78 -15.29 -29.55
N LYS A 143 73.26 -16.40 -30.09
CA LYS A 143 73.44 -17.74 -29.49
C LYS A 143 73.12 -18.83 -30.53
N LYS A 144 74.14 -19.28 -31.25
CA LYS A 144 74.21 -20.62 -31.84
C LYS A 144 75.59 -21.17 -31.52
N HIS A 145 75.57 -22.36 -30.91
CA HIS A 145 76.63 -23.34 -30.71
C HIS A 145 78.05 -22.85 -30.42
#